data_AF-A0A165QMN7-F1
#
_entry.id   AF-A0A165QMN7-F1
#
_cell.length_a   1.000
_cell.length_b   1.000
_cell.length_c   1.000
_cell.angle_alpha   90.00
_cell.angle_beta   90.00
_cell.angle_gamma   90.00
#
_symmetry.space_group_name_H-M   'P 1'
#
loop_
_entity.id
_entity.type
_entity.pdbx_description
1 polymer ?
#
loop_
_entity_poly.entity_id
_entity_poly.type
_entity_poly.pdbx_seq_one_letter_code
_entity_poly.pdbx_strand_id
1 'polypeptide(L)'
;MLSTVRGPLRPRGVTLARSLKTVTSHPTEPVGVADHVPSRVLGTPRRPKKEGNITNVFGALEGDPVALPERFAALKRQLCTDPGLMEARWRSILSELEKEVGVIAQNGNAVVPQVSYSDIVNGLSEEQVQDIKKRGVVIVRGGVPREEALGWKQSILDYVAANGGRVKGAPPDRIVFYELYQSSAQLRARAHPALVATQTALLGLWHNSATSTSASWAASLRTPIAYFDRLRIRAPGPSVWTLGPHVDSGGVERWEDPGFRACFTKILELTDADGRPAVEAWKEHDAFDVMPRLGAKQDLYDAPNQCSVFRPWQGWTALSSTGPREGTLQVVPMLTLASAYVMLRPFFSRRPGAPAHSLAADDWVLDLESTAFPGSVPGKAQEMNSTTHPHLCLEKTLVSIPRVEPGDQVYWHCDVIHAVESEHSGVGDSSVLYIPAIPLTMQNALYLRDQRDTFTRGVPSPDFPGGEGESQFVGRVTVNDVKGEKARRMFGLAPFNTPADASPAEKILVEAANSILY
;
A
#
# COMPACT_ATOMS: atom_id res chain seq x y z
N MET A 1 3.65 -17.28 -71.35
CA MET A 1 3.55 -18.26 -72.45
C MET A 1 3.83 -19.64 -71.87
N LEU A 2 2.91 -20.60 -72.10
CA LEU A 2 3.09 -22.05 -72.35
C LEU A 2 4.32 -22.74 -71.72
N SER A 3 4.31 -23.94 -71.14
CA SER A 3 3.44 -25.11 -71.33
C SER A 3 4.00 -26.23 -70.41
N THR A 4 3.11 -26.97 -69.76
CA THR A 4 3.01 -28.45 -69.69
C THR A 4 4.24 -29.40 -69.57
N VAL A 5 4.05 -30.38 -68.65
CA VAL A 5 4.19 -31.87 -68.80
C VAL A 5 5.45 -32.62 -68.27
N ARG A 6 5.14 -33.48 -67.27
CA ARG A 6 5.57 -34.87 -66.94
C ARG A 6 7.00 -35.35 -67.21
N GLY A 7 7.55 -36.05 -66.21
CA GLY A 7 8.37 -37.26 -66.44
C GLY A 7 9.24 -37.67 -65.25
N PRO A 8 9.31 -38.97 -64.87
CA PRO A 8 9.71 -39.43 -63.52
C PRO A 8 11.19 -39.83 -63.45
N LEU A 9 11.72 -40.13 -62.25
CA LEU A 9 12.61 -41.30 -61.98
C LEU A 9 13.04 -41.40 -60.50
N ARG A 10 13.21 -42.66 -60.07
CA ARG A 10 13.50 -43.15 -58.71
C ARG A 10 14.95 -42.87 -58.25
N PRO A 11 15.23 -42.83 -56.93
CA PRO A 11 16.58 -42.61 -56.39
C PRO A 11 17.24 -43.89 -55.82
N ARG A 12 18.59 -43.92 -55.77
CA ARG A 12 19.42 -44.80 -54.91
C ARG A 12 20.78 -44.16 -54.56
N GLY A 13 21.21 -44.30 -53.30
CA GLY A 13 22.61 -44.25 -52.80
C GLY A 13 23.06 -42.90 -52.20
N VAL A 14 22.88 -42.62 -50.89
CA VAL A 14 23.79 -42.87 -49.72
C VAL A 14 25.13 -42.10 -49.84
N THR A 15 25.52 -41.14 -48.98
CA THR A 15 25.97 -41.36 -47.58
C THR A 15 26.13 -40.04 -46.74
N LEU A 16 25.72 -40.10 -45.46
CA LEU A 16 26.24 -39.48 -44.21
C LEU A 16 26.36 -37.93 -44.01
N ALA A 17 25.58 -37.35 -43.07
CA ALA A 17 26.00 -37.11 -41.67
C ALA A 17 24.96 -36.33 -40.79
N ARG A 18 24.87 -36.75 -39.51
CA ARG A 18 24.42 -36.06 -38.27
C ARG A 18 22.91 -35.86 -37.94
N SER A 19 22.42 -36.83 -37.16
CA SER A 19 21.90 -36.74 -35.77
C SER A 19 20.77 -35.74 -35.42
N LEU A 20 19.54 -36.25 -35.43
CA LEU A 20 18.43 -35.85 -34.56
C LEU A 20 17.85 -37.14 -33.94
N LYS A 21 17.73 -37.20 -32.61
CA LYS A 21 17.01 -38.28 -31.90
C LYS A 21 15.82 -37.67 -31.18
N THR A 22 14.65 -37.89 -31.77
CA THR A 22 13.35 -37.98 -31.09
C THR A 22 13.27 -39.34 -30.38
N VAL A 23 12.68 -39.37 -29.19
CA VAL A 23 12.28 -40.62 -28.51
C VAL A 23 10.78 -40.56 -28.22
N THR A 24 10.18 -41.70 -28.47
CA THR A 24 8.78 -42.10 -28.55
C THR A 24 8.04 -42.18 -27.22
N SER A 25 6.72 -42.01 -27.34
CA SER A 25 5.63 -42.25 -26.40
C SER A 25 5.52 -43.69 -25.87
N HIS A 26 5.07 -43.86 -24.61
CA HIS A 26 4.19 -44.93 -24.10
C HIS A 26 3.82 -44.66 -22.60
N PRO A 27 2.79 -45.30 -22.00
CA PRO A 27 1.54 -44.69 -21.54
C PRO A 27 1.46 -44.41 -20.03
N THR A 28 0.51 -43.55 -19.65
CA THR A 28 0.16 -43.15 -18.27
C THR A 28 -0.85 -44.10 -17.62
N GLU A 29 -0.48 -44.66 -16.47
CA GLU A 29 -1.43 -45.09 -15.42
C GLU A 29 -1.23 -44.22 -14.15
N PRO A 30 -2.28 -44.00 -13.35
CA PRO A 30 -2.32 -42.92 -12.37
C PRO A 30 -1.65 -43.32 -11.06
N VAL A 31 -0.62 -42.59 -10.65
CA VAL A 31 -0.08 -42.69 -9.30
C VAL A 31 -0.99 -41.86 -8.39
N GLY A 32 -1.59 -42.55 -7.41
CA GLY A 32 -2.47 -41.97 -6.41
C GLY A 32 -1.80 -40.78 -5.70
N VAL A 33 -2.55 -39.69 -5.62
CA VAL A 33 -2.22 -38.54 -4.80
C VAL A 33 -2.38 -38.98 -3.34
N ALA A 34 -1.26 -39.26 -2.68
CA ALA A 34 -1.23 -39.28 -1.24
C ALA A 34 -1.45 -37.84 -0.76
N ASP A 35 -2.50 -37.63 0.04
CA ASP A 35 -2.75 -36.41 0.80
C ASP A 35 -1.51 -36.09 1.67
N HIS A 36 -0.62 -35.24 1.14
CA HIS A 36 0.39 -34.58 1.94
C HIS A 36 -0.18 -33.26 2.43
N VAL A 37 -0.71 -33.30 3.65
CA VAL A 37 -0.80 -32.14 4.54
C VAL A 37 0.57 -31.46 4.52
N PRO A 38 0.67 -30.15 4.20
CA PRO A 38 1.96 -29.50 4.14
C PRO A 38 2.63 -29.56 5.51
N SER A 39 3.91 -29.93 5.54
CA SER A 39 4.76 -29.72 6.72
C SER A 39 4.57 -28.29 7.24
N ARG A 40 4.37 -28.11 8.55
CA ARG A 40 4.25 -26.81 9.23
C ARG A 40 5.24 -25.81 8.64
N VAL A 41 4.76 -24.85 7.84
CA VAL A 41 5.55 -23.73 7.34
C VAL A 41 5.70 -22.73 8.49
N LEU A 42 6.52 -23.08 9.48
CA LEU A 42 6.93 -22.15 10.52
C LEU A 42 7.97 -21.22 9.90
N GLY A 43 7.53 -20.12 9.29
CA GLY A 43 8.44 -19.06 8.87
C GLY A 43 9.30 -18.59 10.05
N THR A 44 10.53 -18.16 9.80
CA THR A 44 11.41 -17.69 10.89
C THR A 44 10.78 -16.49 11.62
N PRO A 45 10.78 -16.45 12.97
CA PRO A 45 10.32 -15.29 13.72
C PRO A 45 11.10 -14.01 13.34
N ARG A 46 10.39 -12.88 13.22
CA ARG A 46 11.03 -11.58 13.04
C ARG A 46 11.93 -11.24 14.23
N ARG A 47 13.10 -10.67 13.95
CA ARG A 47 14.00 -10.18 14.99
C ARG A 47 13.50 -8.83 15.51
N PRO A 48 13.56 -8.57 16.83
CA PRO A 48 13.24 -7.25 17.36
C PRO A 48 14.14 -6.17 16.74
N LYS A 49 13.54 -5.02 16.40
CA LYS A 49 14.28 -3.84 15.95
C LYS A 49 15.02 -3.18 17.13
N LYS A 50 16.02 -2.34 16.82
CA LYS A 50 16.71 -1.51 17.83
C LYS A 50 15.72 -0.52 18.46
N GLU A 51 15.99 -0.12 19.70
CA GLU A 51 15.20 0.91 20.40
C GLU A 51 15.33 2.28 19.71
N GLY A 52 14.24 3.06 19.72
CA GLY A 52 14.16 4.36 19.04
C GLY A 52 12.75 4.97 19.11
N ASN A 53 12.51 6.01 18.30
CA ASN A 53 11.18 6.61 18.10
C ASN A 53 10.97 6.96 16.61
N ILE A 54 9.76 7.39 16.22
CA ILE A 54 9.40 7.82 14.85
C ILE A 54 10.36 8.86 14.22
N THR A 55 11.07 9.59 15.08
CA THR A 55 12.34 10.32 14.88
C THR A 55 13.40 9.71 13.99
N ASN A 56 13.79 8.52 14.42
CA ASN A 56 14.97 7.79 14.00
C ASN A 56 14.70 7.06 12.67
N VAL A 57 13.57 7.40 12.06
CA VAL A 57 12.74 6.46 11.34
C VAL A 57 12.24 7.09 10.06
N PHE A 58 11.57 8.22 10.17
CA PHE A 58 11.46 9.15 9.07
C PHE A 58 12.63 10.12 9.25
N GLY A 59 13.58 10.15 8.31
CA GLY A 59 14.43 11.32 8.17
C GLY A 59 13.59 12.48 7.61
N ALA A 60 14.10 13.71 7.65
CA ALA A 60 13.53 14.77 6.82
C ALA A 60 13.47 14.26 5.37
N LEU A 61 12.28 14.29 4.77
CA LEU A 61 12.04 14.02 3.35
C LEU A 61 12.37 15.28 2.56
N GLU A 62 13.56 15.82 2.78
CA GLU A 62 14.07 17.00 2.10
C GLU A 62 15.52 16.73 1.72
N GLY A 63 15.84 16.87 0.44
CA GLY A 63 17.19 16.68 -0.07
C GLY A 63 17.27 16.82 -1.59
N ASP A 64 18.47 17.15 -2.05
CA ASP A 64 18.79 17.16 -3.47
C ASP A 64 18.65 15.76 -4.10
N PRO A 65 18.41 15.66 -5.43
CA PRO A 65 18.35 14.39 -6.13
C PRO A 65 19.58 13.52 -5.82
N VAL A 66 19.36 12.34 -5.25
CA VAL A 66 20.44 11.41 -4.94
C VAL A 66 20.86 10.70 -6.22
N ALA A 67 22.14 10.81 -6.56
CA ALA A 67 22.72 9.99 -7.62
C ALA A 67 22.68 8.52 -7.18
N LEU A 68 21.89 7.69 -7.88
CA LEU A 68 21.82 6.26 -7.61
C LEU A 68 22.94 5.51 -8.36
N PRO A 69 23.25 4.26 -7.98
CA PRO A 69 24.24 3.45 -8.71
C PRO A 69 23.89 3.23 -10.19
N GLU A 70 24.90 3.00 -11.03
CA GLU A 70 24.77 2.85 -12.50
C GLU A 70 23.73 1.80 -12.94
N ARG A 71 23.51 0.78 -12.12
CA ARG A 71 22.46 -0.24 -12.37
C ARG A 71 21.05 0.35 -12.52
N PHE A 72 20.80 1.57 -12.03
CA PHE A 72 19.52 2.26 -12.20
C PHE A 72 19.36 2.88 -13.59
N ALA A 73 20.43 3.36 -14.23
CA ALA A 73 20.38 3.72 -15.65
C ALA A 73 20.19 2.45 -16.51
N ALA A 74 20.90 1.36 -16.17
CA ALA A 74 20.68 0.06 -16.82
C ALA A 74 19.24 -0.44 -16.66
N LEU A 75 18.63 -0.24 -15.48
CA LEU A 75 17.22 -0.56 -15.24
C LEU A 75 16.29 0.27 -16.12
N LYS A 76 16.52 1.58 -16.30
CA LYS A 76 15.74 2.40 -17.24
C LYS A 76 15.82 1.84 -18.66
N ARG A 77 17.02 1.53 -19.15
CA ARG A 77 17.22 0.91 -20.47
C ARG A 77 16.55 -0.45 -20.61
N GLN A 78 16.52 -1.24 -19.53
CA GLN A 78 15.82 -2.52 -19.50
C GLN A 78 14.29 -2.36 -19.60
N LEU A 79 13.74 -1.35 -18.93
CA LEU A 79 12.29 -1.12 -18.87
C LEU A 79 11.76 -0.32 -20.06
N CYS A 80 12.57 0.52 -20.67
CA CYS A 80 12.22 1.29 -21.86
C CYS A 80 12.76 0.60 -23.12
N THR A 81 12.02 -0.38 -23.64
CA THR A 81 12.37 -1.09 -24.88
C THR A 81 11.82 -0.43 -26.14
N ASP A 82 10.80 0.44 -26.01
CA ASP A 82 10.22 1.24 -27.10
C ASP A 82 10.17 2.72 -26.69
N PRO A 83 11.19 3.52 -27.08
CA PRO A 83 11.27 4.95 -26.78
C PRO A 83 10.08 5.75 -27.30
N GLY A 84 9.61 5.46 -28.52
CA GLY A 84 8.53 6.21 -29.16
C GLY A 84 7.20 5.99 -28.45
N LEU A 85 6.92 4.76 -28.05
CA LEU A 85 5.77 4.44 -27.21
C LEU A 85 5.84 5.11 -25.84
N MET A 86 7.02 5.09 -25.19
CA MET A 86 7.21 5.73 -23.89
C MET A 86 6.92 7.24 -23.96
N GLU A 87 7.43 7.93 -24.99
CA GLU A 87 7.16 9.35 -25.23
C GLU A 87 5.68 9.64 -25.51
N ALA A 88 5.04 8.82 -26.35
CA ALA A 88 3.61 8.95 -26.65
C ALA A 88 2.75 8.78 -25.38
N ARG A 89 3.08 7.79 -24.54
CA ARG A 89 2.41 7.54 -23.26
C ARG A 89 2.60 8.69 -22.28
N TRP A 90 3.82 9.21 -22.19
CA TRP A 90 4.10 10.38 -21.35
C TRP A 90 3.26 11.59 -21.74
N ARG A 91 3.18 11.91 -23.03
CA ARG A 91 2.31 12.99 -23.55
C ARG A 91 0.84 12.78 -23.19
N SER A 92 0.34 11.55 -23.34
CA SER A 92 -1.02 11.16 -22.97
C SER A 92 -1.29 11.41 -21.48
N ILE A 93 -0.40 10.93 -20.60
CA ILE A 93 -0.52 11.11 -19.15
C ILE A 93 -0.48 12.60 -18.78
N LEU A 94 0.43 13.39 -19.35
CA LEU A 94 0.51 14.82 -19.04
C LEU A 94 -0.76 15.58 -19.46
N SER A 95 -1.34 15.24 -20.61
CA SER A 95 -2.60 15.83 -21.08
C SER A 95 -3.76 15.52 -20.12
N GLU A 96 -3.89 14.28 -19.62
CA GLU A 96 -4.92 13.95 -18.65
C GLU A 96 -4.64 14.54 -17.27
N LEU A 97 -3.37 14.65 -16.88
CA LEU A 97 -2.94 15.26 -15.62
C LEU A 97 -3.30 16.75 -15.57
N GLU A 98 -3.09 17.50 -16.65
CA GLU A 98 -3.52 18.90 -16.74
C GLU A 98 -5.03 19.06 -16.49
N LYS A 99 -5.87 18.18 -17.07
CA LYS A 99 -7.32 18.20 -16.88
C LYS A 99 -7.71 17.89 -15.43
N GLU A 100 -7.16 16.83 -14.85
CA GLU A 100 -7.50 16.41 -13.49
C GLU A 100 -6.96 17.39 -12.43
N VAL A 101 -5.79 18.01 -12.68
CA VAL A 101 -5.29 19.15 -11.90
C VAL A 101 -6.31 20.28 -11.92
N GLY A 102 -6.89 20.61 -13.08
CA GLY A 102 -7.97 21.60 -13.19
C GLY A 102 -9.20 21.26 -12.35
N VAL A 103 -9.64 19.99 -12.40
CA VAL A 103 -10.77 19.49 -11.61
C VAL A 103 -10.49 19.63 -10.10
N ILE A 104 -9.33 19.19 -9.63
CA ILE A 104 -8.99 19.26 -8.20
C ILE A 104 -8.77 20.71 -7.76
N ALA A 105 -8.13 21.55 -8.58
CA ALA A 105 -7.95 22.97 -8.28
C ALA A 105 -9.29 23.71 -8.14
N GLN A 106 -10.28 23.36 -8.96
CA GLN A 106 -11.61 23.97 -8.92
C GLN A 106 -12.43 23.52 -7.71
N ASN A 107 -12.37 22.23 -7.38
CA ASN A 107 -13.26 21.62 -6.38
C ASN A 107 -12.59 21.51 -4.99
N GLY A 108 -11.28 21.68 -4.91
CA GLY A 108 -10.49 21.53 -3.68
C GLY A 108 -10.75 20.18 -3.03
N ASN A 109 -11.03 20.19 -1.73
CA ASN A 109 -11.27 18.97 -0.97
C ASN A 109 -12.65 18.34 -1.15
N ALA A 110 -13.56 18.99 -1.89
CA ALA A 110 -14.88 18.43 -2.19
C ALA A 110 -14.79 17.18 -3.09
N VAL A 111 -13.65 16.96 -3.77
CA VAL A 111 -13.39 15.76 -4.56
C VAL A 111 -13.11 14.51 -3.70
N VAL A 112 -12.92 14.66 -2.38
CA VAL A 112 -12.69 13.52 -1.48
C VAL A 112 -14.05 12.86 -1.19
N PRO A 113 -14.24 11.59 -1.58
CA PRO A 113 -15.51 10.88 -1.38
C PRO A 113 -15.87 10.77 0.10
N GLN A 114 -17.15 10.96 0.40
CA GLN A 114 -17.69 10.82 1.75
C GLN A 114 -18.93 9.93 1.70
N VAL A 115 -18.94 8.88 2.51
CA VAL A 115 -20.06 7.93 2.61
C VAL A 115 -20.51 7.81 4.06
N SER A 116 -21.78 7.48 4.28
CA SER A 116 -22.28 7.20 5.62
C SER A 116 -21.92 5.78 6.05
N TYR A 117 -21.81 5.53 7.35
CA TYR A 117 -21.69 4.17 7.86
C TYR A 117 -22.90 3.29 7.48
N SER A 118 -24.10 3.88 7.30
CA SER A 118 -25.24 3.14 6.75
C SER A 118 -24.99 2.64 5.33
N ASP A 119 -24.30 3.41 4.48
CA ASP A 119 -23.94 2.96 3.13
C ASP A 119 -22.97 1.78 3.19
N ILE A 120 -22.03 1.79 4.16
CA ILE A 120 -21.14 0.64 4.40
C ILE A 120 -21.93 -0.62 4.77
N VAL A 121 -22.93 -0.50 5.64
CA VAL A 121 -23.73 -1.65 6.11
C VAL A 121 -24.68 -2.16 5.01
N ASN A 122 -25.28 -1.25 4.25
CA ASN A 122 -26.27 -1.58 3.22
C ASN A 122 -25.63 -1.99 1.89
N GLY A 123 -24.36 -1.66 1.69
CA GLY A 123 -23.64 -1.80 0.42
C GLY A 123 -23.52 -0.46 -0.30
N LEU A 124 -22.30 -0.15 -0.72
CA LEU A 124 -22.00 1.06 -1.49
C LEU A 124 -22.66 0.99 -2.88
N SER A 125 -23.17 2.12 -3.36
CA SER A 125 -23.64 2.23 -4.74
C SER A 125 -22.48 2.12 -5.73
N GLU A 126 -22.79 1.78 -6.98
CA GLU A 126 -21.79 1.72 -8.05
C GLU A 126 -21.06 3.07 -8.22
N GLU A 127 -21.78 4.19 -8.12
CA GLU A 127 -21.20 5.53 -8.18
C GLU A 127 -20.22 5.80 -7.03
N GLN A 128 -20.60 5.41 -5.80
CA GLN A 128 -19.72 5.53 -4.64
C GLN A 128 -18.47 4.68 -4.81
N VAL A 129 -18.60 3.45 -5.30
CA VAL A 129 -17.46 2.56 -5.57
C VAL A 129 -16.54 3.18 -6.62
N GLN A 130 -17.08 3.68 -7.72
CA GLN A 130 -16.31 4.30 -8.79
C GLN A 130 -15.56 5.56 -8.31
N ASP A 131 -16.21 6.41 -7.53
CA ASP A 131 -15.56 7.62 -6.99
C ASP A 131 -14.46 7.25 -5.98
N ILE A 132 -14.72 6.31 -5.06
CA ILE A 132 -13.70 5.80 -4.13
C ILE A 132 -12.50 5.20 -4.88
N LYS A 133 -12.75 4.41 -5.95
CA LYS A 133 -11.67 3.82 -6.75
C LYS A 133 -10.89 4.87 -7.54
N LYS A 134 -11.57 5.86 -8.13
CA LYS A 134 -10.92 6.97 -8.87
C LYS A 134 -10.04 7.81 -7.94
N ARG A 135 -10.57 8.17 -6.78
CA ARG A 135 -9.92 9.07 -5.82
C ARG A 135 -8.90 8.37 -4.94
N GLY A 136 -9.09 7.07 -4.71
CA GLY A 136 -8.25 6.25 -3.83
C GLY A 136 -8.37 6.61 -2.35
N VAL A 137 -9.34 7.42 -1.96
CA VAL A 137 -9.54 7.89 -0.58
C VAL A 137 -11.02 7.94 -0.27
N VAL A 138 -11.38 7.76 1.01
CA VAL A 138 -12.77 7.87 1.47
C VAL A 138 -12.84 8.29 2.93
N ILE A 139 -13.83 9.12 3.26
CA ILE A 139 -14.26 9.39 4.63
C ILE A 139 -15.56 8.62 4.88
N VAL A 140 -15.59 7.82 5.94
CA VAL A 140 -16.78 7.13 6.42
C VAL A 140 -17.32 7.88 7.64
N ARG A 141 -18.54 8.40 7.51
CA ARG A 141 -19.22 9.21 8.52
C ARG A 141 -20.02 8.35 9.49
N GLY A 142 -19.76 8.50 10.78
CA GLY A 142 -20.46 7.80 11.85
C GLY A 142 -20.07 6.33 12.02
N GLY A 143 -20.97 5.54 12.63
CA GLY A 143 -20.71 4.14 13.03
C GLY A 143 -20.11 4.00 14.42
N VAL A 144 -19.14 4.85 14.77
CA VAL A 144 -18.69 5.07 16.16
C VAL A 144 -19.40 6.31 16.71
N PRO A 145 -20.13 6.22 17.83
CA PRO A 145 -20.71 7.39 18.48
C PRO A 145 -19.63 8.40 18.90
N ARG A 146 -19.91 9.70 18.72
CA ARG A 146 -18.98 10.80 19.08
C ARG A 146 -18.46 10.66 20.52
N GLU A 147 -19.35 10.43 21.48
CA GLU A 147 -18.99 10.31 22.89
C GLU A 147 -18.11 9.09 23.17
N GLU A 148 -18.28 8.01 22.42
CA GLU A 148 -17.42 6.83 22.54
C GLU A 148 -16.00 7.12 22.06
N ALA A 149 -15.85 7.79 20.92
CA ALA A 149 -14.56 8.21 20.40
C ALA A 149 -13.86 9.23 21.34
N LEU A 150 -14.60 10.18 21.90
CA LEU A 150 -14.08 11.10 22.91
C LEU A 150 -13.69 10.36 24.20
N GLY A 151 -14.46 9.36 24.60
CA GLY A 151 -14.13 8.47 25.72
C GLY A 151 -12.84 7.67 25.49
N TRP A 152 -12.60 7.20 24.26
CA TRP A 152 -11.33 6.55 23.88
C TRP A 152 -10.15 7.52 24.02
N LYS A 153 -10.31 8.76 23.55
CA LYS A 153 -9.28 9.79 23.71
C LYS A 153 -8.97 10.05 25.18
N GLN A 154 -9.99 10.24 26.02
CA GLN A 154 -9.80 10.46 27.45
C GLN A 154 -9.10 9.27 28.10
N SER A 155 -9.50 8.04 27.76
CA SER A 155 -8.84 6.82 28.25
C SER A 155 -7.36 6.74 27.85
N ILE A 156 -6.97 7.27 26.69
CA ILE A 156 -5.56 7.34 26.26
C ILE A 156 -4.80 8.37 27.10
N LEU A 157 -5.39 9.55 27.32
CA LEU A 157 -4.78 10.59 28.16
C LEU A 157 -4.57 10.10 29.60
N ASP A 158 -5.56 9.41 30.16
CA ASP A 158 -5.47 8.82 31.50
C ASP A 158 -4.39 7.73 31.56
N TYR A 159 -4.28 6.90 30.51
CA TYR A 159 -3.25 5.87 30.38
C TYR A 159 -1.84 6.48 30.26
N VAL A 160 -1.69 7.58 29.53
CA VAL A 160 -0.44 8.36 29.46
C VAL A 160 -0.09 8.92 30.84
N ALA A 161 -1.05 9.55 31.53
CA ALA A 161 -0.84 10.13 32.86
C ALA A 161 -0.43 9.09 33.91
N ALA A 162 -1.04 7.90 33.88
CA ALA A 162 -0.73 6.81 34.82
C ALA A 162 0.68 6.23 34.66
N ASN A 163 1.29 6.40 33.48
CA ASN A 163 2.58 5.79 33.13
C ASN A 163 3.75 6.79 33.04
N GLY A 164 3.45 8.10 33.01
CA GLY A 164 4.41 9.18 33.18
C GLY A 164 5.62 9.08 32.25
N GLY A 165 6.83 9.26 32.80
CA GLY A 165 8.09 9.28 32.03
C GLY A 165 8.46 7.98 31.30
N ARG A 166 7.68 6.90 31.45
CA ARG A 166 7.83 5.67 30.65
C ARG A 166 7.24 5.82 29.25
N VAL A 167 6.30 6.74 29.06
CA VAL A 167 5.66 7.01 27.76
C VAL A 167 6.71 7.52 26.78
N LYS A 168 6.83 6.82 25.65
CA LYS A 168 7.70 7.19 24.53
C LYS A 168 6.89 7.76 23.38
N GLY A 169 7.54 8.57 22.58
CA GLY A 169 6.94 9.24 21.45
C GLY A 169 7.89 10.24 20.83
N ALA A 170 7.42 10.93 19.79
CA ALA A 170 8.19 12.02 19.20
C ALA A 170 7.34 13.28 18.92
N PRO A 171 7.99 14.45 19.02
CA PRO A 171 9.30 14.67 19.65
C PRO A 171 9.26 14.39 21.17
N PRO A 172 10.38 14.02 21.83
CA PRO A 172 10.39 13.56 23.22
C PRO A 172 9.77 14.55 24.24
N ASP A 173 10.03 15.85 24.09
CA ASP A 173 9.57 16.87 25.05
C ASP A 173 8.15 17.38 24.77
N ARG A 174 7.58 17.06 23.61
CA ARG A 174 6.23 17.45 23.20
C ARG A 174 5.64 16.38 22.30
N ILE A 175 5.35 15.22 22.89
CA ILE A 175 4.95 14.04 22.13
C ILE A 175 3.68 14.33 21.32
N VAL A 176 3.80 14.19 20.01
CA VAL A 176 2.69 14.24 19.06
C VAL A 176 2.35 12.85 18.57
N PHE A 177 3.37 12.05 18.23
CA PHE A 177 3.24 10.65 17.84
C PHE A 177 3.61 9.78 19.02
N TYR A 178 2.62 9.09 19.58
CA TYR A 178 2.80 8.25 20.76
C TYR A 178 3.20 6.84 20.33
N GLU A 179 4.29 6.32 20.90
CA GLU A 179 4.73 4.93 20.72
C GLU A 179 3.93 4.01 21.67
N LEU A 180 2.60 4.08 21.55
CA LEU A 180 1.63 3.30 22.31
C LEU A 180 0.85 2.43 21.34
N TYR A 181 0.65 1.17 21.70
CA TYR A 181 0.01 0.16 20.84
C TYR A 181 -1.04 -0.66 21.60
N GLN A 182 -0.98 -0.72 22.93
CA GLN A 182 -1.70 -1.70 23.76
C GLN A 182 -2.54 -1.03 24.85
N SER A 183 -3.05 0.17 24.59
CA SER A 183 -4.07 0.81 25.44
C SER A 183 -5.45 0.17 25.26
N SER A 184 -6.30 0.26 26.28
CA SER A 184 -7.69 -0.20 26.24
C SER A 184 -8.50 0.43 25.09
N ALA A 185 -8.30 1.73 24.85
CA ALA A 185 -8.92 2.46 23.75
C ALA A 185 -8.52 1.90 22.37
N GLN A 186 -7.23 1.68 22.13
CA GLN A 186 -6.76 1.11 20.86
C GLN A 186 -7.29 -0.30 20.64
N LEU A 187 -7.36 -1.13 21.69
CA LEU A 187 -7.94 -2.47 21.61
C LEU A 187 -9.42 -2.41 21.21
N ARG A 188 -10.20 -1.58 21.91
CA ARG A 188 -11.64 -1.42 21.67
C ARG A 188 -11.92 -0.90 20.26
N ALA A 189 -11.18 0.13 19.82
CA ALA A 189 -11.32 0.69 18.49
C ALA A 189 -11.03 -0.36 17.40
N ARG A 190 -9.90 -1.08 17.46
CA ARG A 190 -9.54 -2.12 16.47
C ARG A 190 -10.57 -3.25 16.38
N ALA A 191 -11.28 -3.54 17.46
CA ALA A 191 -12.32 -4.56 17.51
C ALA A 191 -13.76 -4.01 17.34
N HIS A 192 -13.92 -2.69 17.17
CA HIS A 192 -15.22 -2.05 17.15
C HIS A 192 -16.03 -2.50 15.93
N PRO A 193 -17.30 -2.95 16.07
CA PRO A 193 -18.07 -3.50 14.95
C PRO A 193 -18.14 -2.60 13.72
N ALA A 194 -18.25 -1.27 13.92
CA ALA A 194 -18.28 -0.33 12.80
C ALA A 194 -16.96 -0.28 12.02
N LEU A 195 -15.82 -0.33 12.71
CA LEU A 195 -14.51 -0.34 12.06
C LEU A 195 -14.30 -1.65 11.30
N VAL A 196 -14.67 -2.78 11.91
CA VAL A 196 -14.54 -4.11 11.26
C VAL A 196 -15.42 -4.19 10.01
N ALA A 197 -16.66 -3.69 10.07
CA ALA A 197 -17.56 -3.64 8.91
C ALA A 197 -17.01 -2.75 7.80
N THR A 198 -16.50 -1.56 8.14
CA THR A 198 -15.84 -0.66 7.18
C THR A 198 -14.62 -1.29 6.54
N GLN A 199 -13.72 -1.91 7.33
CA GLN A 199 -12.56 -2.62 6.79
C GLN A 199 -12.98 -3.73 5.83
N THR A 200 -14.01 -4.50 6.18
CA THR A 200 -14.50 -5.59 5.33
C THR A 200 -15.07 -5.06 4.01
N ALA A 201 -15.86 -3.98 4.05
CA ALA A 201 -16.42 -3.36 2.85
C ALA A 201 -15.33 -2.79 1.92
N LEU A 202 -14.34 -2.09 2.48
CA LEU A 202 -13.25 -1.50 1.70
C LEU A 202 -12.29 -2.54 1.13
N LEU A 203 -12.00 -3.62 1.88
CA LEU A 203 -11.26 -4.75 1.35
C LEU A 203 -12.03 -5.47 0.24
N GLY A 204 -13.36 -5.51 0.32
CA GLY A 204 -14.24 -6.04 -0.73
C GLY A 204 -14.21 -5.27 -2.05
N LEU A 205 -13.62 -4.07 -2.10
CA LEU A 205 -13.40 -3.33 -3.35
C LEU A 205 -12.23 -3.87 -4.17
N TRP A 206 -11.36 -4.66 -3.53
CA TRP A 206 -10.25 -5.37 -4.15
C TRP A 206 -10.71 -6.70 -4.73
N HIS A 207 -9.92 -7.25 -5.64
CA HIS A 207 -10.18 -8.58 -6.20
C HIS A 207 -8.88 -9.33 -6.48
N ASN A 208 -9.02 -10.62 -6.80
CA ASN A 208 -7.93 -11.47 -7.24
C ASN A 208 -8.08 -11.70 -8.76
N SER A 209 -7.19 -11.15 -9.58
CA SER A 209 -7.24 -11.34 -11.04
C SER A 209 -6.87 -12.73 -11.53
N ALA A 210 -6.15 -13.50 -10.72
CA ALA A 210 -5.62 -14.81 -11.08
C ALA A 210 -6.04 -15.89 -10.06
N THR A 211 -6.30 -17.09 -10.57
CA THR A 211 -6.52 -18.27 -9.73
C THR A 211 -5.17 -18.88 -9.36
N SER A 212 -4.98 -19.14 -8.07
CA SER A 212 -3.76 -19.79 -7.55
C SER A 212 -4.13 -20.99 -6.70
N THR A 213 -3.27 -22.01 -6.70
CA THR A 213 -3.36 -23.16 -5.80
C THR A 213 -2.37 -23.06 -4.64
N SER A 214 -1.66 -21.94 -4.50
CA SER A 214 -0.65 -21.70 -3.47
C SER A 214 -1.11 -20.65 -2.46
N ALA A 215 -1.00 -20.96 -1.16
CA ALA A 215 -1.33 -20.02 -0.08
C ALA A 215 -0.57 -18.69 -0.15
N SER A 216 0.69 -18.69 -0.62
CA SER A 216 1.50 -17.46 -0.76
C SER A 216 0.96 -16.50 -1.83
N TRP A 217 0.10 -16.97 -2.71
CA TRP A 217 -0.50 -16.22 -3.81
C TRP A 217 -2.03 -16.20 -3.66
N ALA A 218 -2.50 -16.13 -2.42
CA ALA A 218 -3.91 -16.04 -2.08
C ALA A 218 -4.12 -14.93 -1.04
N ALA A 219 -5.29 -14.29 -1.11
CA ALA A 219 -5.77 -13.32 -0.13
C ALA A 219 -7.22 -13.60 0.22
N SER A 220 -7.57 -13.52 1.52
CA SER A 220 -8.96 -13.44 1.96
C SER A 220 -9.32 -11.99 2.23
N LEU A 221 -9.90 -11.34 1.21
CA LEU A 221 -10.31 -9.93 1.26
C LEU A 221 -11.54 -9.68 2.16
N ARG A 222 -12.15 -10.75 2.68
CA ARG A 222 -13.27 -10.71 3.63
C ARG A 222 -12.87 -11.03 5.07
N THR A 223 -11.59 -11.28 5.31
CA THR A 223 -11.06 -11.61 6.64
C THR A 223 -10.07 -10.53 7.05
N PRO A 224 -10.54 -9.41 7.66
CA PRO A 224 -9.63 -8.41 8.18
C PRO A 224 -8.83 -8.94 9.38
N ILE A 225 -7.60 -8.49 9.54
CA ILE A 225 -6.75 -8.77 10.71
C ILE A 225 -6.33 -7.46 11.40
N ALA A 226 -6.04 -7.54 12.70
CA ALA A 226 -5.59 -6.39 13.47
C ALA A 226 -4.10 -6.09 13.23
N TYR A 227 -3.76 -4.82 13.08
CA TYR A 227 -2.40 -4.31 13.07
C TYR A 227 -2.22 -3.26 14.16
N PHE A 228 -1.19 -3.45 14.96
CA PHE A 228 -0.92 -2.63 16.14
C PHE A 228 -0.05 -1.46 15.75
N ASP A 229 -0.71 -0.38 15.34
CA ASP A 229 -0.07 0.91 15.05
C ASP A 229 -0.24 1.89 16.23
N ARG A 230 0.48 3.00 16.12
CA ARG A 230 0.55 4.15 17.02
C ARG A 230 -0.74 4.95 17.04
N LEU A 231 -0.70 6.07 17.75
CA LEU A 231 -1.71 7.12 17.72
C LEU A 231 -1.04 8.48 17.65
N ARG A 232 -1.81 9.50 17.24
CA ARG A 232 -1.35 10.89 17.19
C ARG A 232 -2.28 11.75 18.01
N ILE A 233 -1.72 12.66 18.81
CA ILE A 233 -2.44 13.76 19.49
C ILE A 233 -1.64 15.03 19.23
N ARG A 234 -2.06 15.83 18.25
CA ARG A 234 -1.34 17.02 17.81
C ARG A 234 -2.03 18.28 18.33
N ALA A 235 -1.40 18.98 19.27
CA ALA A 235 -1.90 20.28 19.73
C ALA A 235 -1.77 21.38 18.65
N PRO A 236 -2.54 22.48 18.75
CA PRO A 236 -2.35 23.67 17.93
C PRO A 236 -0.91 24.21 17.92
N GLY A 237 -0.56 24.88 16.82
CA GLY A 237 0.73 25.51 16.60
C GLY A 237 1.50 24.93 15.40
N PRO A 238 2.75 25.39 15.19
CA PRO A 238 3.59 24.88 14.12
C PRO A 238 3.81 23.38 14.28
N SER A 239 3.90 22.65 13.16
CA SER A 239 4.29 21.25 13.27
C SER A 239 5.70 21.16 13.86
N VAL A 240 5.86 20.24 14.79
CA VAL A 240 7.17 19.82 15.30
C VAL A 240 7.84 18.81 14.36
N TRP A 241 7.10 18.32 13.35
CA TRP A 241 7.56 17.35 12.37
C TRP A 241 6.67 17.36 11.11
N THR A 242 7.21 17.62 9.93
CA THR A 242 6.48 17.58 8.65
C THR A 242 6.86 16.35 7.84
N LEU A 243 5.88 15.51 7.51
CA LEU A 243 5.99 14.58 6.40
C LEU A 243 5.39 15.25 5.17
N GLY A 244 6.26 15.60 4.22
CA GLY A 244 5.86 16.08 2.90
C GLY A 244 5.10 15.02 2.10
N PRO A 245 4.64 15.36 0.88
CA PRO A 245 3.91 14.42 0.03
C PRO A 245 4.74 13.18 -0.28
N HIS A 246 4.19 12.01 0.04
CA HIS A 246 4.88 10.73 -0.15
C HIS A 246 3.88 9.58 -0.36
N VAL A 247 4.42 8.44 -0.78
CA VAL A 247 3.73 7.14 -0.78
C VAL A 247 4.57 6.14 0.01
N ASP A 248 3.97 5.51 1.01
CA ASP A 248 4.60 4.50 1.86
C ASP A 248 4.86 3.17 1.15
N SER A 249 5.33 2.19 1.92
CA SER A 249 5.43 0.78 1.53
C SER A 249 6.34 0.58 0.33
N GLY A 250 7.56 1.10 0.45
CA GLY A 250 8.63 1.08 -0.56
C GLY A 250 8.84 2.43 -1.24
N GLY A 251 9.96 2.56 -1.92
CA GLY A 251 10.35 3.72 -2.71
C GLY A 251 10.75 3.27 -4.11
N VAL A 252 12.05 3.11 -4.32
CA VAL A 252 12.64 2.70 -5.60
C VAL A 252 12.30 1.25 -5.99
N GLU A 253 11.86 0.44 -5.02
CA GLU A 253 11.43 -0.95 -5.21
C GLU A 253 10.30 -1.08 -6.24
N ARG A 254 9.46 -0.05 -6.42
CA ARG A 254 8.40 -0.02 -7.45
C ARG A 254 8.92 -0.28 -8.86
N TRP A 255 10.16 0.13 -9.13
CA TRP A 255 10.83 -0.13 -10.41
C TRP A 255 11.83 -1.27 -10.32
N GLU A 256 12.52 -1.41 -9.20
CA GLU A 256 13.63 -2.36 -9.07
C GLU A 256 13.15 -3.80 -8.85
N ASP A 257 12.24 -4.03 -7.91
CA ASP A 257 11.72 -5.36 -7.61
C ASP A 257 10.76 -5.82 -8.72
N PRO A 258 11.00 -6.96 -9.39
CA PRO A 258 10.08 -7.47 -10.39
C PRO A 258 8.68 -7.75 -9.87
N GLY A 259 8.55 -8.19 -8.61
CA GLY A 259 7.26 -8.47 -7.99
C GLY A 259 6.44 -7.20 -7.77
N PHE A 260 7.07 -6.14 -7.25
CA PHE A 260 6.42 -4.86 -7.03
C PHE A 260 6.15 -4.14 -8.35
N ARG A 261 7.10 -4.19 -9.29
CA ARG A 261 6.88 -3.64 -10.64
C ARG A 261 5.72 -4.32 -11.36
N ALA A 262 5.44 -5.59 -11.08
CA ALA A 262 4.29 -6.29 -11.66
C ALA A 262 2.94 -5.64 -11.30
N CYS A 263 2.86 -4.91 -10.18
CA CYS A 263 1.67 -4.12 -9.82
C CYS A 263 1.35 -3.04 -10.86
N PHE A 264 2.35 -2.56 -11.61
CA PHE A 264 2.22 -1.48 -12.58
C PHE A 264 2.37 -1.98 -14.02
N THR A 265 2.19 -3.29 -14.26
CA THR A 265 2.40 -3.90 -15.59
C THR A 265 1.60 -3.19 -16.68
N LYS A 266 0.34 -2.84 -16.42
CA LYS A 266 -0.52 -2.12 -17.38
C LYS A 266 -0.01 -0.73 -17.74
N ILE A 267 0.62 -0.02 -16.80
CA ILE A 267 1.24 1.29 -17.07
C ILE A 267 2.47 1.14 -17.99
N LEU A 268 3.22 0.05 -17.81
CA LEU A 268 4.45 -0.23 -18.56
C LEU A 268 4.23 -1.14 -19.78
N GLU A 269 2.99 -1.49 -20.10
CA GLU A 269 2.63 -2.45 -21.14
C GLU A 269 3.07 -1.97 -22.53
N LEU A 270 3.61 -2.85 -23.36
CA LEU A 270 4.12 -2.45 -24.68
C LEU A 270 3.07 -2.57 -25.79
N THR A 271 2.22 -3.58 -25.72
CA THR A 271 1.26 -3.90 -26.78
C THR A 271 -0.14 -4.14 -26.22
N ASP A 272 -1.16 -3.69 -26.96
CA ASP A 272 -2.55 -3.99 -26.66
C ASP A 272 -2.90 -5.44 -27.02
N ALA A 273 -4.16 -5.84 -26.81
CA ALA A 273 -4.64 -7.19 -27.13
C ALA A 273 -4.51 -7.56 -28.63
N ASP A 274 -4.44 -6.57 -29.53
CA ASP A 274 -4.29 -6.73 -30.97
C ASP A 274 -2.81 -6.67 -31.42
N GLY A 275 -1.87 -6.53 -30.48
CA GLY A 275 -0.43 -6.44 -30.77
C GLY A 275 0.03 -5.05 -31.24
N ARG A 276 -0.80 -4.00 -31.10
CA ARG A 276 -0.44 -2.61 -31.46
C ARG A 276 0.19 -1.87 -30.27
N PRO A 277 0.95 -0.78 -30.48
CA PRO A 277 1.53 -0.01 -29.37
C PRO A 277 0.49 0.47 -28.35
N ALA A 278 0.65 0.07 -27.10
CA ALA A 278 -0.30 0.32 -26.02
C ALA A 278 -0.12 1.72 -25.38
N VAL A 279 -0.35 2.78 -26.13
CA VAL A 279 -0.13 4.17 -25.63
C VAL A 279 -1.00 4.45 -24.40
N GLU A 280 -2.27 4.03 -24.44
CA GLU A 280 -3.30 4.35 -23.43
C GLU A 280 -3.54 3.26 -22.39
N ALA A 281 -2.77 2.15 -22.38
CA ALA A 281 -3.01 1.03 -21.45
C ALA A 281 -2.89 1.41 -19.97
N TRP A 282 -2.22 2.53 -19.66
CA TRP A 282 -2.19 3.08 -18.31
C TRP A 282 -3.59 3.43 -17.77
N LYS A 283 -4.56 3.73 -18.63
CA LYS A 283 -5.97 3.99 -18.25
C LYS A 283 -6.68 2.73 -17.75
N GLU A 284 -6.21 1.57 -18.16
CA GLU A 284 -6.71 0.26 -17.75
C GLU A 284 -5.97 -0.30 -16.52
N HIS A 285 -5.05 0.49 -15.94
CA HIS A 285 -4.35 0.07 -14.73
C HIS A 285 -5.33 -0.09 -13.56
N ASP A 286 -5.43 -1.34 -13.13
CA ASP A 286 -6.23 -1.72 -11.97
C ASP A 286 -5.38 -1.69 -10.69
N ALA A 287 -5.56 -0.63 -9.91
CA ALA A 287 -4.88 -0.49 -8.62
C ALA A 287 -5.40 -1.49 -7.55
N PHE A 288 -6.60 -2.05 -7.76
CA PHE A 288 -7.35 -2.88 -6.81
C PHE A 288 -7.18 -4.39 -7.04
N ASP A 289 -6.29 -4.79 -7.94
CA ASP A 289 -5.85 -6.19 -8.05
C ASP A 289 -4.79 -6.51 -6.99
N VAL A 290 -5.12 -7.46 -6.10
CA VAL A 290 -4.22 -7.87 -5.02
C VAL A 290 -3.11 -8.81 -5.49
N MET A 291 -3.31 -9.55 -6.58
CA MET A 291 -2.42 -10.63 -6.97
C MET A 291 -0.95 -10.23 -7.11
N PRO A 292 -0.58 -9.18 -7.89
CA PRO A 292 0.82 -8.78 -7.99
C PRO A 292 1.39 -8.26 -6.66
N ARG A 293 0.55 -7.70 -5.78
CA ARG A 293 0.97 -7.18 -4.46
C ARG A 293 1.50 -8.28 -3.54
N LEU A 294 1.00 -9.52 -3.69
CA LEU A 294 1.43 -10.65 -2.86
C LEU A 294 2.88 -11.09 -3.15
N GLY A 295 3.38 -10.78 -4.35
CA GLY A 295 4.77 -11.02 -4.75
C GLY A 295 5.70 -9.83 -4.55
N ALA A 296 5.18 -8.66 -4.15
CA ALA A 296 5.93 -7.42 -4.09
C ALA A 296 6.90 -7.40 -2.90
N LYS A 297 8.19 -7.19 -3.17
CA LYS A 297 9.17 -6.87 -2.13
C LYS A 297 9.24 -5.36 -1.96
N GLN A 298 8.58 -4.88 -0.92
CA GLN A 298 8.47 -3.45 -0.64
C GLN A 298 9.68 -2.88 0.10
N ASP A 299 10.63 -3.72 0.50
CA ASP A 299 11.89 -3.33 1.12
C ASP A 299 13.03 -4.24 0.67
N LEU A 300 13.89 -3.70 -0.18
CA LEU A 300 15.11 -4.36 -0.63
C LEU A 300 16.35 -3.91 0.17
N TYR A 301 16.18 -2.97 1.09
CA TYR A 301 17.27 -2.22 1.72
C TYR A 301 17.26 -2.25 3.24
N ASP A 302 16.46 -3.15 3.83
CA ASP A 302 16.24 -3.27 5.27
C ASP A 302 15.90 -1.92 5.92
N ALA A 303 14.98 -1.18 5.28
CA ALA A 303 14.56 0.14 5.72
C ALA A 303 14.07 0.06 7.19
N PRO A 304 14.52 0.97 8.07
CA PRO A 304 14.22 0.87 9.49
C PRO A 304 12.72 0.87 9.81
N ASN A 305 11.87 1.36 8.89
CA ASN A 305 10.42 1.57 9.08
C ASN A 305 9.59 1.01 7.97
N GLN A 306 10.14 0.01 7.30
CA GLN A 306 9.30 -0.73 6.40
C GLN A 306 8.16 -1.37 7.18
N CYS A 307 6.95 -1.16 6.66
CA CYS A 307 5.82 -1.99 7.02
C CYS A 307 5.96 -3.38 6.39
N SER A 308 5.97 -4.43 7.21
CA SER A 308 6.19 -5.81 6.74
C SER A 308 4.90 -6.57 6.42
N VAL A 309 3.76 -5.87 6.33
CA VAL A 309 2.46 -6.41 5.93
C VAL A 309 1.94 -5.74 4.67
N PHE A 310 1.19 -6.50 3.87
CA PHE A 310 0.40 -5.92 2.79
C PHE A 310 -0.79 -5.16 3.38
N ARG A 311 -0.77 -3.83 3.26
CA ARG A 311 -1.83 -2.91 3.71
C ARG A 311 -2.46 -2.24 2.50
N PRO A 312 -3.56 -2.79 1.93
CA PRO A 312 -4.22 -2.18 0.78
C PRO A 312 -4.80 -0.81 1.11
N TRP A 313 -5.30 -0.64 2.34
CA TRP A 313 -5.81 0.61 2.85
C TRP A 313 -5.04 1.00 4.10
N GLN A 314 -4.35 2.13 4.03
CA GLN A 314 -4.02 2.86 5.24
C GLN A 314 -5.30 3.49 5.79
N GLY A 315 -5.27 3.87 7.06
CA GLY A 315 -6.43 4.52 7.64
C GLY A 315 -6.25 4.93 9.09
N TRP A 316 -7.15 5.81 9.52
CA TRP A 316 -7.26 6.23 10.90
C TRP A 316 -8.69 6.56 11.30
N THR A 317 -8.93 6.56 12.61
CA THR A 317 -10.20 6.97 13.22
C THR A 317 -10.02 8.26 14.00
N ALA A 318 -10.90 9.22 13.76
CA ALA A 318 -10.90 10.52 14.41
C ALA A 318 -11.21 10.41 15.90
N LEU A 319 -10.42 11.09 16.72
CA LEU A 319 -10.67 11.30 18.15
C LEU A 319 -10.94 12.78 18.49
N SER A 320 -10.90 13.66 17.49
CA SER A 320 -11.15 15.09 17.59
C SER A 320 -11.91 15.58 16.36
N SER A 321 -12.51 16.76 16.48
CA SER A 321 -13.03 17.48 15.32
C SER A 321 -11.85 18.18 14.63
N THR A 322 -11.60 17.91 13.35
CA THR A 322 -10.45 18.47 12.63
C THR A 322 -10.76 18.65 11.14
N GLY A 323 -10.46 19.81 10.57
CA GLY A 323 -10.59 20.10 9.14
C GLY A 323 -9.35 20.76 8.53
N PRO A 324 -9.49 21.37 7.34
CA PRO A 324 -8.40 22.06 6.67
C PRO A 324 -7.77 23.15 7.54
N ARG A 325 -6.43 23.21 7.53
CA ARG A 325 -5.54 24.05 8.37
C ARG A 325 -5.53 23.68 9.86
N GLU A 326 -6.15 22.57 10.23
CA GLU A 326 -6.18 22.09 11.61
C GLU A 326 -5.22 20.91 11.84
N GLY A 327 -4.16 20.78 11.03
CA GLY A 327 -3.15 19.74 11.19
C GLY A 327 -3.60 18.37 10.66
N THR A 328 -4.54 18.36 9.71
CA THR A 328 -5.16 17.15 9.18
C THR A 328 -4.32 16.45 8.11
N LEU A 329 -4.84 15.34 7.57
CA LEU A 329 -4.29 14.61 6.42
C LEU A 329 -4.51 15.42 5.13
N GLN A 330 -3.50 15.43 4.25
CA GLN A 330 -3.64 15.87 2.87
C GLN A 330 -3.44 14.69 1.92
N VAL A 331 -4.11 14.72 0.76
CA VAL A 331 -4.04 13.66 -0.26
C VAL A 331 -4.00 14.26 -1.65
N VAL A 332 -3.48 13.52 -2.62
CA VAL A 332 -3.61 13.79 -4.06
C VAL A 332 -4.63 12.81 -4.66
N PRO A 333 -5.91 13.19 -4.78
CA PRO A 333 -7.02 12.25 -5.00
C PRO A 333 -7.24 11.95 -6.50
N MET A 334 -6.24 11.35 -7.14
CA MET A 334 -6.27 10.89 -8.54
C MET A 334 -5.42 9.64 -8.73
N LEU A 335 -5.85 8.54 -8.10
CA LEU A 335 -5.05 7.34 -7.84
C LEU A 335 -4.31 6.80 -9.09
N THR A 336 -5.05 6.34 -10.10
CA THR A 336 -4.46 5.72 -11.29
C THR A 336 -3.54 6.67 -12.07
N LEU A 337 -3.96 7.93 -12.20
CA LEU A 337 -3.23 8.93 -12.99
C LEU A 337 -1.93 9.36 -12.29
N ALA A 338 -1.97 9.56 -10.97
CA ALA A 338 -0.77 9.84 -10.18
C ALA A 338 0.21 8.65 -10.21
N SER A 339 -0.29 7.42 -10.06
CA SER A 339 0.55 6.21 -10.17
C SER A 339 1.21 6.09 -11.54
N ALA A 340 0.47 6.34 -12.62
CA ALA A 340 1.01 6.31 -13.99
C ALA A 340 2.09 7.38 -14.19
N TYR A 341 1.84 8.61 -13.75
CA TYR A 341 2.82 9.70 -13.80
C TYR A 341 4.09 9.35 -13.02
N VAL A 342 3.95 8.92 -11.76
CA VAL A 342 5.09 8.55 -10.91
C VAL A 342 5.91 7.46 -11.58
N MET A 343 5.28 6.39 -12.08
CA MET A 343 5.99 5.27 -12.71
C MET A 343 6.75 5.67 -13.99
N LEU A 344 6.25 6.61 -14.79
CA LEU A 344 6.96 7.10 -15.98
C LEU A 344 7.98 8.20 -15.67
N ARG A 345 7.81 8.94 -14.56
CA ARG A 345 8.61 10.12 -14.25
C ARG A 345 10.13 9.89 -14.32
N PRO A 346 10.72 8.77 -13.86
CA PRO A 346 12.17 8.53 -13.94
C PRO A 346 12.73 8.48 -15.36
N PHE A 347 11.90 8.19 -16.37
CA PHE A 347 12.33 8.06 -17.76
C PHE A 347 12.40 9.40 -18.51
N PHE A 348 11.99 10.51 -17.87
CA PHE A 348 11.94 11.81 -18.52
C PHE A 348 12.77 12.84 -17.76
N SER A 349 13.45 13.71 -18.48
CA SER A 349 14.14 14.87 -17.93
C SER A 349 13.72 16.12 -18.68
N ARG A 350 13.84 17.27 -18.03
CA ARG A 350 13.60 18.55 -18.69
C ARG A 350 14.70 18.77 -19.73
N ARG A 351 14.30 19.08 -20.96
CA ARG A 351 15.22 19.39 -22.05
C ARG A 351 16.18 20.52 -21.63
N PRO A 352 17.48 20.42 -21.95
CA PRO A 352 18.40 21.53 -21.76
C PRO A 352 17.90 22.81 -22.44
N GLY A 353 17.86 23.93 -21.72
CA GLY A 353 17.38 25.21 -22.22
C GLY A 353 15.86 25.42 -22.17
N ALA A 354 15.06 24.40 -21.81
CA ALA A 354 13.63 24.61 -21.57
C ALA A 354 13.39 25.45 -20.30
N PRO A 355 12.25 26.18 -20.22
CA PRO A 355 11.93 27.02 -19.07
C PRO A 355 11.95 26.25 -17.75
N ALA A 356 12.47 26.86 -16.68
CA ALA A 356 12.69 26.20 -15.39
C ALA A 356 11.43 25.55 -14.78
N HIS A 357 10.24 26.07 -15.11
CA HIS A 357 8.96 25.62 -14.60
C HIS A 357 8.02 25.12 -15.70
N SER A 358 8.56 24.69 -16.85
CA SER A 358 7.70 24.20 -17.93
C SER A 358 7.03 22.87 -17.59
N LEU A 359 5.72 22.84 -17.80
CA LEU A 359 4.87 21.65 -17.74
C LEU A 359 4.51 21.12 -19.14
N ALA A 360 4.96 21.79 -20.20
CA ALA A 360 4.63 21.41 -21.57
C ALA A 360 5.36 20.13 -21.96
N ALA A 361 4.65 19.15 -22.52
CA ALA A 361 5.23 17.85 -22.83
C ALA A 361 6.45 17.92 -23.79
N ASP A 362 6.50 18.92 -24.68
CA ASP A 362 7.62 19.11 -25.64
C ASP A 362 8.94 19.54 -24.98
N ASP A 363 8.86 20.09 -23.75
CA ASP A 363 10.00 20.50 -22.95
C ASP A 363 10.61 19.35 -22.13
N TRP A 364 10.06 18.14 -22.27
CA TRP A 364 10.54 16.93 -21.60
C TRP A 364 11.01 15.92 -22.64
N VAL A 365 12.15 15.29 -22.39
CA VAL A 365 12.80 14.32 -23.27
C VAL A 365 13.13 13.05 -22.51
N LEU A 366 13.20 11.92 -23.22
CA LEU A 366 13.58 10.65 -22.63
C LEU A 366 15.01 10.72 -22.05
N ASP A 367 15.18 10.18 -20.85
CA ASP A 367 16.43 10.10 -20.11
C ASP A 367 16.63 8.67 -19.61
N LEU A 368 17.41 7.90 -20.36
CA LEU A 368 17.77 6.51 -20.03
C LEU A 368 19.19 6.39 -19.46
N GLU A 369 19.97 7.48 -19.51
CA GLU A 369 21.39 7.46 -19.16
C GLU A 369 21.64 7.95 -17.73
N SER A 370 20.77 8.81 -17.18
CA SER A 370 20.89 9.19 -15.77
C SER A 370 20.45 8.07 -14.84
N THR A 371 21.08 8.00 -13.68
CA THR A 371 20.68 7.11 -12.59
C THR A 371 19.55 7.70 -11.73
N ALA A 372 19.01 8.87 -12.08
CA ALA A 372 18.05 9.58 -11.26
C ALA A 372 16.67 8.89 -11.27
N PHE A 373 16.15 8.59 -10.09
CA PHE A 373 14.75 8.24 -9.85
C PHE A 373 14.17 9.33 -8.95
N PRO A 374 13.46 10.33 -9.49
CA PRO A 374 13.04 11.50 -8.75
C PRO A 374 12.26 11.15 -7.48
N GLY A 375 12.67 11.68 -6.33
CA GLY A 375 12.05 11.41 -5.02
C GLY A 375 12.28 10.00 -4.45
N SER A 376 13.08 9.16 -5.12
CA SER A 376 13.40 7.81 -4.65
C SER A 376 14.78 7.78 -4.01
N VAL A 377 14.85 7.34 -2.76
CA VAL A 377 16.11 7.05 -2.06
C VAL A 377 16.01 5.64 -1.47
N PRO A 378 16.98 4.74 -1.74
CA PRO A 378 16.99 3.41 -1.13
C PRO A 378 16.77 3.44 0.39
N GLY A 379 15.87 2.61 0.88
CA GLY A 379 15.51 2.57 2.30
C GLY A 379 14.58 3.70 2.77
N LYS A 380 14.01 4.50 1.86
CA LYS A 380 13.00 5.53 2.16
C LYS A 380 11.71 5.32 1.35
N ALA A 381 10.63 5.91 1.84
CA ALA A 381 9.38 6.04 1.09
C ALA A 381 9.59 6.84 -0.21
N GLN A 382 8.65 6.72 -1.15
CA GLN A 382 8.67 7.53 -2.37
C GLN A 382 8.21 8.94 -2.04
N GLU A 383 9.05 9.94 -2.27
CA GLU A 383 8.74 11.35 -2.04
C GLU A 383 8.24 12.04 -3.31
N MET A 384 7.37 13.03 -3.13
CA MET A 384 6.91 13.94 -4.17
C MET A 384 7.06 15.39 -3.71
N ASN A 385 7.61 16.22 -4.59
CA ASN A 385 7.69 17.67 -4.38
C ASN A 385 7.60 18.39 -5.73
N SER A 386 7.43 19.71 -5.70
CA SER A 386 7.26 20.55 -6.91
C SER A 386 8.48 20.56 -7.83
N THR A 387 9.67 20.20 -7.33
CA THR A 387 10.89 20.14 -8.14
C THR A 387 11.00 18.80 -8.88
N THR A 388 10.77 17.70 -8.17
CA THR A 388 10.90 16.34 -8.69
C THR A 388 9.68 15.93 -9.52
N HIS A 389 8.49 16.37 -9.12
CA HIS A 389 7.19 15.96 -9.69
C HIS A 389 6.33 17.18 -10.07
N PRO A 390 6.83 18.11 -10.91
CA PRO A 390 6.18 19.40 -11.15
C PRO A 390 4.78 19.29 -11.75
N HIS A 391 4.53 18.29 -12.61
CA HIS A 391 3.23 18.13 -13.27
C HIS A 391 2.10 17.73 -12.32
N LEU A 392 2.43 17.19 -11.13
CA LEU A 392 1.40 16.95 -10.11
C LEU A 392 0.79 18.26 -9.60
N CYS A 393 1.45 19.40 -9.77
CA CYS A 393 0.99 20.71 -9.30
C CYS A 393 0.51 20.64 -7.84
N LEU A 394 1.37 20.14 -6.95
CA LEU A 394 1.00 19.79 -5.56
C LEU A 394 0.41 20.98 -4.81
N GLU A 395 0.76 22.21 -5.16
CA GLU A 395 0.16 23.43 -4.62
C GLU A 395 -1.34 23.57 -4.92
N LYS A 396 -1.86 22.84 -5.90
CA LYS A 396 -3.28 22.77 -6.28
C LYS A 396 -3.93 21.44 -5.94
N THR A 397 -3.17 20.34 -6.01
CA THR A 397 -3.72 18.98 -5.98
C THR A 397 -3.54 18.26 -4.66
N LEU A 398 -2.59 18.70 -3.81
CA LEU A 398 -2.46 18.24 -2.44
C LEU A 398 -3.51 18.95 -1.58
N VAL A 399 -4.67 18.32 -1.45
CA VAL A 399 -5.82 18.89 -0.74
C VAL A 399 -5.96 18.29 0.65
N SER A 400 -6.21 19.15 1.63
CA SER A 400 -6.56 18.71 2.99
C SER A 400 -7.92 18.06 3.00
N ILE A 401 -8.07 16.90 3.63
CA ILE A 401 -9.36 16.20 3.65
C ILE A 401 -10.48 17.07 4.26
N PRO A 402 -11.75 16.85 3.88
CA PRO A 402 -12.89 17.48 4.54
C PRO A 402 -12.89 17.28 6.06
N ARG A 403 -13.55 18.19 6.76
CA ARG A 403 -13.62 18.18 8.24
C ARG A 403 -14.17 16.86 8.76
N VAL A 404 -13.45 16.19 9.66
CA VAL A 404 -13.87 14.98 10.37
C VAL A 404 -14.36 15.28 11.77
N GLU A 405 -15.24 14.45 12.29
CA GLU A 405 -15.74 14.48 13.66
C GLU A 405 -15.29 13.22 14.43
N PRO A 406 -15.17 13.25 15.77
CA PRO A 406 -14.82 12.07 16.56
C PRO A 406 -15.70 10.87 16.21
N GLY A 407 -15.06 9.74 15.87
CA GLY A 407 -15.70 8.51 15.42
C GLY A 407 -15.71 8.31 13.90
N ASP A 408 -15.53 9.38 13.11
CA ASP A 408 -15.36 9.25 11.66
C ASP A 408 -14.06 8.48 11.33
N GLN A 409 -14.08 7.77 10.21
CA GLN A 409 -12.95 6.98 9.75
C GLN A 409 -12.48 7.50 8.39
N VAL A 410 -11.17 7.52 8.17
CA VAL A 410 -10.57 7.92 6.88
C VAL A 410 -9.65 6.82 6.41
N TYR A 411 -9.81 6.43 5.15
CA TYR A 411 -8.98 5.39 4.52
C TYR A 411 -8.45 5.89 3.17
N TRP A 412 -7.21 5.55 2.86
CA TRP A 412 -6.59 5.82 1.55
C TRP A 412 -5.82 4.59 1.06
N HIS A 413 -5.91 4.38 -0.25
CA HIS A 413 -5.30 3.27 -0.95
C HIS A 413 -3.77 3.37 -0.83
N CYS A 414 -3.09 2.23 -0.78
CA CYS A 414 -1.66 2.13 -0.48
C CYS A 414 -0.72 2.89 -1.44
N ASP A 415 -1.19 3.21 -2.64
CA ASP A 415 -0.47 4.03 -3.63
C ASP A 415 -0.87 5.52 -3.64
N VAL A 416 -1.79 5.96 -2.79
CA VAL A 416 -2.18 7.39 -2.75
C VAL A 416 -1.05 8.23 -2.15
N ILE A 417 -0.69 9.30 -2.88
CA ILE A 417 0.20 10.33 -2.39
C ILE A 417 -0.50 11.10 -1.28
N HIS A 418 0.13 11.19 -0.13
CA HIS A 418 -0.43 11.85 1.03
C HIS A 418 0.63 12.58 1.84
N ALA A 419 0.19 13.53 2.66
CA ALA A 419 1.04 14.35 3.53
C ALA A 419 0.28 14.70 4.81
N VAL A 420 0.97 15.34 5.76
CA VAL A 420 0.33 15.96 6.91
C VAL A 420 0.56 17.47 6.85
N GLU A 421 -0.48 18.26 7.10
CA GLU A 421 -0.36 19.73 7.07
C GLU A 421 0.78 20.22 7.97
N SER A 422 1.63 21.11 7.45
CA SER A 422 2.77 21.67 8.18
C SER A 422 2.39 22.62 9.30
N GLU A 423 1.20 23.18 9.25
CA GLU A 423 0.66 24.07 10.28
C GLU A 423 -0.64 23.51 10.86
N HIS A 424 -0.90 23.87 12.11
CA HIS A 424 -2.18 23.63 12.76
C HIS A 424 -2.64 24.94 13.43
N SER A 425 -3.49 25.69 12.72
CA SER A 425 -4.05 26.97 13.16
C SER A 425 -5.44 26.82 13.79
N GLY A 426 -5.81 25.61 14.21
CA GLY A 426 -7.09 25.31 14.85
C GLY A 426 -7.06 25.60 16.35
N VAL A 427 -8.21 25.50 17.00
CA VAL A 427 -8.35 25.79 18.45
C VAL A 427 -8.29 24.54 19.34
N GLY A 428 -8.65 23.38 18.80
CA GLY A 428 -8.53 22.07 19.45
C GLY A 428 -7.38 21.28 18.85
N ASP A 429 -7.03 20.15 19.46
CA ASP A 429 -6.03 19.23 18.93
C ASP A 429 -6.55 18.41 17.74
N SER A 430 -5.62 17.89 16.94
CA SER A 430 -5.85 16.88 15.91
C SER A 430 -5.38 15.50 16.40
N SER A 431 -6.34 14.67 16.79
CA SER A 431 -6.14 13.37 17.42
C SER A 431 -6.72 12.23 16.62
N VAL A 432 -5.93 11.18 16.39
CA VAL A 432 -6.33 10.01 15.59
C VAL A 432 -5.73 8.71 16.13
N LEU A 433 -6.43 7.59 15.90
CA LEU A 433 -5.88 6.23 16.03
C LEU A 433 -5.55 5.68 14.65
N TYR A 434 -4.32 5.22 14.42
CA TYR A 434 -3.97 4.56 13.15
C TYR A 434 -4.52 3.12 13.14
N ILE A 435 -5.48 2.88 12.25
CA ILE A 435 -6.19 1.60 12.10
C ILE A 435 -6.40 1.36 10.60
N PRO A 436 -5.47 0.66 9.93
CA PRO A 436 -5.60 0.31 8.51
C PRO A 436 -6.64 -0.81 8.29
N ALA A 437 -7.03 -1.04 7.03
CA ALA A 437 -7.75 -2.25 6.63
C ALA A 437 -6.77 -3.25 6.00
N ILE A 438 -6.57 -4.39 6.66
CA ILE A 438 -5.55 -5.38 6.29
C ILE A 438 -6.22 -6.74 6.11
N PRO A 439 -6.13 -7.37 4.93
CA PRO A 439 -6.70 -8.69 4.70
C PRO A 439 -5.80 -9.79 5.25
N LEU A 440 -6.36 -10.98 5.42
CA LEU A 440 -5.58 -12.19 5.65
C LEU A 440 -4.85 -12.56 4.34
N THR A 441 -3.53 -12.67 4.44
CA THR A 441 -2.61 -13.22 3.43
C THR A 441 -1.57 -14.07 4.16
N MET A 442 -0.77 -14.86 3.44
CA MET A 442 0.32 -15.64 4.06
C MET A 442 1.30 -14.73 4.83
N GLN A 443 1.76 -13.64 4.20
CA GLN A 443 2.67 -12.67 4.83
C GLN A 443 2.05 -12.01 6.06
N ASN A 444 0.77 -11.65 5.96
CA ASN A 444 0.04 -10.99 7.04
C ASN A 444 -0.23 -11.94 8.22
N ALA A 445 -0.45 -13.24 7.95
CA ALA A 445 -0.57 -14.27 8.99
C ALA A 445 0.76 -14.49 9.75
N LEU A 446 1.89 -14.52 9.04
CA LEU A 446 3.22 -14.58 9.65
C LEU A 446 3.48 -13.36 10.54
N TYR A 447 3.09 -12.17 10.09
CA TYR A 447 3.19 -10.97 10.92
C TYR A 447 2.28 -11.04 12.15
N LEU A 448 1.04 -11.48 11.99
CA LEU A 448 0.07 -11.58 13.09
C LEU A 448 0.55 -12.53 14.19
N ARG A 449 1.23 -13.63 13.83
CA ARG A 449 1.89 -14.53 14.79
C ARG A 449 2.91 -13.79 15.63
N ASP A 450 3.78 -13.01 14.99
CA ASP A 450 4.85 -12.27 15.68
C ASP A 450 4.26 -11.14 16.53
N GLN A 451 3.27 -10.41 16.02
CA GLN A 451 2.53 -9.39 16.76
C GLN A 451 1.82 -9.96 17.99
N ARG A 452 1.32 -11.19 17.94
CA ARG A 452 0.71 -11.86 19.10
C ARG A 452 1.74 -12.10 20.21
N ASP A 453 2.98 -12.45 19.87
CA ASP A 453 4.06 -12.59 20.84
C ASP A 453 4.37 -11.24 21.50
N THR A 454 4.54 -10.18 20.70
CA THR A 454 4.83 -8.83 21.23
C THR A 454 3.67 -8.29 22.06
N PHE A 455 2.42 -8.56 21.67
CA PHE A 455 1.22 -8.22 22.45
C PHE A 455 1.19 -8.95 23.79
N THR A 456 1.53 -10.25 23.82
CA THR A 456 1.59 -11.03 25.06
C THR A 456 2.61 -10.41 26.03
N ARG A 457 3.80 -10.08 25.51
CA ARG A 457 4.93 -9.55 26.27
C ARG A 457 4.82 -8.05 26.62
N GLY A 458 3.98 -7.30 25.94
CA GLY A 458 3.84 -5.85 26.14
C GLY A 458 4.91 -5.01 25.45
N VAL A 459 5.67 -5.59 24.53
CA VAL A 459 6.71 -4.86 23.78
C VAL A 459 6.15 -4.29 22.47
N PRO A 460 6.84 -3.34 21.81
CA PRO A 460 6.38 -2.76 20.55
C PRO A 460 6.12 -3.83 19.48
N SER A 461 5.17 -3.53 18.58
CA SER A 461 4.83 -4.43 17.46
C SER A 461 6.01 -4.58 16.48
N PRO A 462 6.16 -5.69 15.73
CA PRO A 462 7.42 -6.02 15.03
C PRO A 462 7.94 -4.98 14.04
N ASP A 463 7.07 -4.15 13.46
CA ASP A 463 7.46 -3.11 12.50
C ASP A 463 8.01 -1.83 13.15
N PHE A 464 7.86 -1.66 14.47
CA PHE A 464 8.20 -0.43 15.18
C PHE A 464 9.54 -0.54 15.91
N PRO A 465 10.15 0.61 16.31
CA PRO A 465 11.34 0.58 17.16
C PRO A 465 11.11 -0.28 18.40
N GLY A 466 12.11 -1.10 18.74
CA GLY A 466 12.03 -2.04 19.86
C GLY A 466 12.16 -1.36 21.23
N GLY A 467 12.37 -2.17 22.27
CA GLY A 467 12.52 -1.71 23.66
C GLY A 467 11.48 -2.35 24.59
N GLU A 468 11.36 -1.81 25.80
CA GLU A 468 10.41 -2.32 26.81
C GLU A 468 8.94 -2.03 26.45
N GLY A 469 8.70 -1.03 25.61
CA GLY A 469 7.36 -0.60 25.18
C GLY A 469 6.45 -0.35 26.38
N GLU A 470 5.30 -1.03 26.37
CA GLU A 470 4.27 -0.93 27.40
C GLU A 470 4.37 -2.05 28.45
N SER A 471 5.40 -2.90 28.42
CA SER A 471 5.48 -4.13 29.23
C SER A 471 5.36 -3.91 30.74
N GLN A 472 5.75 -2.72 31.21
CA GLN A 472 5.66 -2.29 32.61
C GLN A 472 4.53 -1.28 32.86
N PHE A 473 3.64 -1.04 31.91
CA PHE A 473 2.61 -0.01 32.04
C PHE A 473 1.42 -0.49 32.90
N VAL A 474 0.95 0.39 33.77
CA VAL A 474 -0.30 0.21 34.52
C VAL A 474 -1.47 0.43 33.56
N GLY A 475 -2.44 -0.49 33.57
CA GLY A 475 -3.64 -0.41 32.73
C GLY A 475 -3.46 -0.93 31.30
N ARG A 476 -2.31 -1.54 30.98
CA ARG A 476 -2.08 -2.20 29.68
C ARG A 476 -3.07 -3.35 29.49
N VAL A 477 -3.65 -3.46 28.30
CA VAL A 477 -4.46 -4.64 27.94
C VAL A 477 -3.59 -5.84 27.55
N THR A 478 -4.15 -7.03 27.69
CA THR A 478 -3.52 -8.31 27.39
C THR A 478 -4.39 -9.12 26.44
N VAL A 479 -3.87 -10.27 25.97
CA VAL A 479 -4.62 -11.24 25.17
C VAL A 479 -5.92 -11.71 25.82
N ASN A 480 -6.01 -11.64 27.16
CA ASN A 480 -7.21 -12.02 27.91
C ASN A 480 -8.33 -10.96 27.83
N ASP A 481 -7.98 -9.72 27.50
CA ASP A 481 -8.92 -8.60 27.37
C ASP A 481 -9.62 -8.57 26.00
N VAL A 482 -9.13 -9.36 25.04
CA VAL A 482 -9.78 -9.52 23.73
C VAL A 482 -11.00 -10.43 23.88
N LYS A 483 -12.17 -9.81 23.96
CA LYS A 483 -13.47 -10.49 24.10
C LYS A 483 -14.17 -10.64 22.76
N GLY A 484 -14.97 -11.70 22.64
CA GLY A 484 -15.74 -11.99 21.44
C GLY A 484 -14.91 -12.72 20.38
N GLU A 485 -15.52 -13.71 19.75
CA GLU A 485 -14.81 -14.62 18.85
C GLU A 485 -14.27 -13.93 17.60
N LYS A 486 -15.03 -12.97 17.02
CA LYS A 486 -14.60 -12.18 15.87
C LYS A 486 -13.33 -11.39 16.17
N ALA A 487 -13.30 -10.65 17.29
CA ALA A 487 -12.11 -9.92 17.71
C ALA A 487 -10.94 -10.86 17.99
N ARG A 488 -11.17 -11.99 18.67
CA ARG A 488 -10.11 -12.98 18.90
C ARG A 488 -9.50 -13.50 17.61
N ARG A 489 -10.29 -13.77 16.57
CA ARG A 489 -9.79 -14.15 15.24
C ARG A 489 -8.94 -13.04 14.62
N MET A 490 -9.44 -11.81 14.58
CA MET A 490 -8.70 -10.66 14.03
C MET A 490 -7.33 -10.46 14.69
N PHE A 491 -7.22 -10.78 15.98
CA PHE A 491 -5.99 -10.64 16.77
C PHE A 491 -5.10 -11.90 16.76
N GLY A 492 -5.47 -12.95 16.02
CA GLY A 492 -4.70 -14.20 15.98
C GLY A 492 -4.77 -15.03 17.28
N LEU A 493 -5.87 -14.87 18.04
CA LEU A 493 -6.16 -15.53 19.32
C LEU A 493 -7.26 -16.61 19.23
N ALA A 494 -7.85 -16.80 18.05
CA ALA A 494 -8.73 -17.92 17.71
C ALA A 494 -8.56 -18.30 16.22
N PRO A 495 -8.75 -19.58 15.83
CA PRO A 495 -8.67 -20.01 14.44
C PRO A 495 -9.61 -19.22 13.52
N PHE A 496 -9.10 -18.86 12.34
CA PHE A 496 -9.89 -18.28 11.27
C PHE A 496 -10.88 -19.32 10.74
N ASN A 497 -12.09 -18.86 10.43
CA ASN A 497 -13.09 -19.68 9.76
C ASN A 497 -12.82 -19.66 8.26
N THR A 498 -12.98 -20.82 7.63
CA THR A 498 -13.04 -20.92 6.18
C THR A 498 -14.45 -20.50 5.72
N PRO A 499 -14.60 -19.45 4.89
CA PRO A 499 -15.89 -19.08 4.31
C PRO A 499 -16.52 -20.27 3.56
N ALA A 500 -17.84 -20.41 3.63
CA ALA A 500 -18.55 -21.55 3.00
C ALA A 500 -18.36 -21.56 1.46
N ASP A 501 -18.34 -20.38 0.87
CA ASP A 501 -18.10 -20.07 -0.54
C ASP A 501 -16.63 -19.72 -0.83
N ALA A 502 -15.70 -20.12 0.04
CA ALA A 502 -14.27 -19.88 -0.18
C ALA A 502 -13.78 -20.57 -1.45
N SER A 503 -12.97 -19.85 -2.24
CA SER A 503 -12.24 -20.44 -3.36
C SER A 503 -11.21 -21.46 -2.85
N PRO A 504 -10.75 -22.41 -3.68
CA PRO A 504 -9.69 -23.34 -3.27
C PRO A 504 -8.44 -22.62 -2.74
N ALA A 505 -8.05 -21.51 -3.37
CA ALA A 505 -6.93 -20.68 -2.94
C ALA A 505 -7.12 -20.11 -1.52
N GLU A 506 -8.32 -19.58 -1.25
CA GLU A 506 -8.68 -19.01 0.05
C GLU A 506 -8.75 -20.08 1.15
N LYS A 507 -9.26 -21.28 0.83
CA LYS A 507 -9.27 -22.42 1.77
C LYS A 507 -7.85 -22.79 2.20
N ILE A 508 -6.97 -23.00 1.22
CA ILE A 508 -5.56 -23.34 1.44
C ILE A 508 -4.85 -22.23 2.25
N LEU A 509 -5.16 -20.96 1.98
CA LEU A 509 -4.65 -19.84 2.75
C LEU A 509 -5.10 -19.88 4.22
N VAL A 510 -6.40 -20.08 4.47
CA VAL A 510 -6.95 -20.10 5.84
C VAL A 510 -6.36 -21.27 6.63
N GLU A 511 -6.25 -22.45 6.02
CA GLU A 511 -5.60 -23.62 6.63
C GLU A 511 -4.12 -23.36 6.97
N ALA A 512 -3.38 -22.74 6.05
CA ALA A 512 -1.99 -22.38 6.26
C ALA A 512 -1.83 -21.32 7.36
N ALA A 513 -2.68 -20.29 7.35
CA ALA A 513 -2.68 -19.24 8.38
C ALA A 513 -3.00 -19.80 9.77
N ASN A 514 -3.96 -20.72 9.88
CA ASN A 514 -4.26 -21.40 11.12
C ASN A 514 -3.08 -22.26 11.59
N SER A 515 -2.41 -22.98 10.69
CA SER A 515 -1.22 -23.79 11.00
C SER A 515 0.00 -22.95 11.45
N ILE A 516 0.07 -21.68 11.06
CA ILE A 516 1.09 -20.72 11.51
C ILE A 516 0.80 -20.24 12.93
N LEU A 517 -0.47 -20.11 13.29
CA LEU A 517 -0.92 -19.49 14.54
C LEU A 517 -1.18 -20.51 15.66
N TYR A 518 -1.54 -21.76 15.35
CA TYR A 518 -1.95 -22.82 16.28
C TYR A 518 -1.34 -24.17 15.86
#